data_AF-A0A970XXF1-F1
#
_entry.id   AF-A0A970XXF1-F1
#
_cell.length_a   1.000
_cell.length_b   1.000
_cell.length_c   1.000
_cell.angle_alpha   90.00
_cell.angle_beta   90.00
_cell.angle_gamma   90.00
#
_symmetry.space_group_name_H-M   'P 1'
#
loop_
_entity.id
_entity.type
_entity.pdbx_description
1 polymer ?
#
loop_
_entity_poly.entity_id
_entity_poly.type
_entity_poly.pdbx_seq_one_letter_code
_entity_poly.pdbx_strand_id
1 'polypeptide(L)'
;MKSKLDNKTIVIKLGGSLFDTKDTTIEDIIYLQKQGHPIVVIHGGANLVNKWLQKQNISPQFYNGERITGKAEMEMVTAVIGGLMNKE
;
A
#
# COMPACT_ATOMS: atom_id res chain seq x y z
N MET A 1 20.55 12.59 24.05
CA MET A 1 20.04 11.24 24.36
C MET A 1 19.81 10.51 23.05
N LYS A 2 20.32 9.27 22.89
CA LYS A 2 20.01 8.45 21.71
C LYS A 2 18.56 8.00 21.76
N SER A 3 17.82 8.11 20.67
CA SER A 3 16.44 7.61 20.61
C SER A 3 16.45 6.07 20.52
N LYS A 4 15.33 5.42 20.88
CA LYS A 4 15.17 3.96 20.69
C LYS A 4 15.26 3.52 19.22
N LEU A 5 15.12 4.46 18.29
CA LEU A 5 15.06 4.23 16.84
C LEU A 5 16.42 4.48 16.15
N ASP A 6 17.41 5.01 16.87
CA ASP A 6 18.72 5.29 16.28
C ASP A 6 19.32 4.04 15.62
N ASN A 7 19.66 4.16 14.34
CA ASN A 7 20.21 3.10 13.48
C ASN A 7 19.31 1.86 13.27
N LYS A 8 18.00 1.95 13.55
CA LYS A 8 17.05 0.86 13.26
C LYS A 8 16.30 1.11 11.96
N THR A 9 16.06 0.03 11.22
CA THR A 9 15.16 0.05 10.06
C THR A 9 13.72 0.15 10.54
N ILE A 10 12.97 1.11 10.00
CA ILE A 10 11.55 1.30 10.26
C ILE A 10 10.77 0.76 9.06
N VAL A 11 9.93 -0.25 9.29
CA VAL A 11 9.05 -0.83 8.28
C VAL A 11 7.64 -0.32 8.51
N ILE A 12 7.06 0.35 7.51
CA ILE A 12 5.77 1.03 7.61
C ILE A 12 4.79 0.41 6.63
N LYS A 13 3.71 -0.19 7.15
CA LYS A 13 2.61 -0.71 6.33
C LYS A 13 1.60 0.42 6.04
N LEU A 14 1.60 0.91 4.82
CA LEU A 14 0.59 1.83 4.31
C LEU A 14 -0.66 1.05 3.87
N GLY A 15 -1.81 1.34 4.47
CA GLY A 15 -3.08 0.69 4.19
C GLY A 15 -4.26 1.65 4.34
N GLY A 16 -5.47 1.18 4.00
CA GLY A 16 -6.68 2.01 4.03
C GLY A 16 -6.88 2.85 2.76
N SER A 17 -7.66 3.92 2.88
CA SER A 17 -7.81 4.95 1.84
C SER A 17 -6.58 5.84 1.84
N LEU A 18 -5.50 5.33 1.25
CA LEU A 18 -4.30 6.11 0.98
C LEU A 18 -4.69 7.31 0.10
N PHE A 19 -4.13 8.48 0.42
CA PHE A 19 -4.33 9.74 -0.33
C PHE A 19 -5.69 10.42 -0.15
N ASP A 20 -6.30 10.32 1.04
CA ASP A 20 -7.33 11.29 1.43
C ASP A 20 -6.67 12.67 1.62
N THR A 21 -7.40 13.75 1.33
CA THR A 21 -6.92 15.15 1.36
C THR A 21 -6.42 15.64 2.73
N LYS A 22 -6.60 14.84 3.79
CA LYS A 22 -6.13 15.12 5.16
C LYS A 22 -5.03 14.17 5.63
N ASP A 23 -4.56 13.28 4.78
CA ASP A 23 -3.55 12.28 5.12
C ASP A 23 -2.15 12.90 5.10
N THR A 24 -1.47 12.93 6.26
CA THR A 24 -0.09 13.42 6.42
C THR A 24 0.95 12.30 6.45
N THR A 25 0.54 11.05 6.19
CA THR A 25 1.40 9.89 6.45
C THR A 25 2.68 9.92 5.61
N ILE A 26 2.60 10.44 4.38
CA ILE A 26 3.78 10.57 3.51
C ILE A 26 4.74 11.64 4.05
N GLU A 27 4.23 12.78 4.51
CA GLU A 27 5.00 13.85 5.14
C GLU A 27 5.71 13.34 6.40
N ASP A 28 5.02 12.54 7.21
CA ASP A 28 5.58 11.92 8.42
C ASP A 28 6.68 10.91 8.09
N ILE A 29 6.51 10.11 7.03
CA ILE A 29 7.55 9.20 6.51
C ILE A 29 8.78 9.99 6.05
N ILE A 30 8.58 11.07 5.29
CA ILE A 30 9.65 11.94 4.82
C ILE A 30 10.38 12.58 6.00
N TYR A 31 9.64 13.00 7.03
CA TYR A 31 10.24 13.53 8.25
C TYR A 31 11.15 12.51 8.93
N LEU A 32 10.69 11.27 9.12
CA LEU A 32 11.50 10.19 9.70
C LEU A 32 12.75 9.87 8.86
N GLN A 33 12.61 9.86 7.53
CA GLN A 33 13.73 9.67 6.60
C GLN A 33 14.76 10.79 6.73
N LYS A 34 14.33 12.06 6.82
CA LYS A 34 15.20 13.23 7.01
C LYS A 34 15.97 13.20 8.34
N GLN A 35 15.45 12.50 9.35
CA GLN A 35 16.15 12.24 10.61
C GLN A 35 17.21 11.12 10.51
N GLY A 36 17.41 10.53 9.33
CA GLY A 36 18.44 9.52 9.08
C GLY A 36 18.02 8.08 9.35
N HIS A 37 16.72 7.82 9.57
CA HIS A 37 16.23 6.45 9.73
C HIS A 37 16.11 5.75 8.36
N PRO A 38 16.64 4.53 8.20
CA PRO A 38 16.35 3.71 7.04
C PRO A 38 14.88 3.28 7.07
N ILE A 39 14.11 3.68 6.05
CA ILE A 39 12.67 3.41 5.95
C ILE A 39 12.38 2.38 4.85
N VAL A 40 11.50 1.44 5.14
CA VAL A 40 10.88 0.54 4.16
C VAL A 40 9.36 0.73 4.20
N VAL A 41 8.76 1.04 3.05
CA VAL A 41 7.32 1.20 2.92
C VAL A 41 6.71 -0.04 2.28
N ILE A 42 5.66 -0.59 2.87
CA ILE A 42 4.88 -1.72 2.34
C ILE A 42 3.44 -1.23 2.12
N HIS A 43 2.96 -1.20 0.89
CA HIS A 43 1.60 -0.77 0.61
C HIS A 43 0.68 -1.94 0.21
N GLY A 44 -0.63 -1.70 0.33
CA GLY A 44 -1.65 -2.58 -0.25
C GLY A 44 -2.25 -1.90 -1.47
N GLY A 45 -3.44 -2.29 -1.88
CA GLY A 45 -4.14 -1.62 -2.96
C GLY A 45 -5.56 -2.13 -3.19
N ALA A 46 -6.19 -2.70 -2.15
CA ALA A 46 -7.43 -3.47 -2.32
C ALA A 46 -8.56 -2.65 -2.96
N ASN A 47 -8.70 -1.37 -2.58
CA ASN A 47 -9.69 -0.46 -3.14
C ASN A 47 -9.44 -0.16 -4.62
N LEU A 48 -8.17 0.06 -5.01
CA LEU A 48 -7.80 0.32 -6.39
C LEU A 48 -7.96 -0.92 -7.26
N VAL A 49 -7.55 -2.09 -6.75
CA VAL A 49 -7.79 -3.39 -7.38
C VAL A 49 -9.29 -3.62 -7.59
N ASN A 50 -10.12 -3.37 -6.57
CA ASN A 50 -11.58 -3.49 -6.70
C ASN A 50 -12.12 -2.62 -7.84
N LYS A 51 -11.68 -1.36 -7.91
CA LYS A 51 -12.08 -0.43 -8.98
C LYS A 51 -11.70 -0.94 -10.37
N TRP A 52 -10.51 -1.52 -10.53
CA TRP A 52 -10.06 -2.06 -11.82
C TRP A 52 -10.78 -3.35 -12.21
N LEU A 53 -11.03 -4.26 -11.26
CA LEU A 53 -11.81 -5.47 -11.50
C LEU A 53 -13.24 -5.13 -11.92
N GLN A 54 -13.88 -4.17 -11.24
CA GLN A 54 -15.22 -3.71 -11.57
C GLN A 54 -15.31 -3.11 -12.98
N LYS A 55 -14.27 -2.40 -13.46
CA LYS A 55 -14.21 -1.91 -14.85
C LYS A 55 -14.21 -3.03 -15.90
N GLN A 56 -13.79 -4.24 -15.51
CA GLN A 56 -13.84 -5.43 -16.37
C GLN A 56 -15.07 -6.31 -16.10
N ASN A 57 -16.07 -5.79 -15.37
CA ASN A 57 -17.26 -6.53 -14.94
C ASN A 57 -16.93 -7.76 -14.06
N ILE A 58 -15.80 -7.73 -13.35
CA ILE A 58 -15.43 -8.77 -12.37
C ILE A 58 -15.77 -8.26 -10.98
N SER A 59 -16.69 -8.96 -10.30
CA SER A 59 -17.07 -8.65 -8.92
C SER A 59 -16.05 -9.20 -7.93
N PRO A 60 -15.39 -8.35 -7.10
CA PRO A 60 -14.49 -8.83 -6.05
C PRO A 60 -15.18 -9.77 -5.06
N GLN A 61 -14.57 -10.91 -4.80
CA GLN A 61 -15.01 -11.84 -3.76
C GLN A 61 -13.97 -11.95 -2.64
N PHE A 62 -14.46 -12.19 -1.43
CA PHE A 62 -13.63 -12.30 -0.24
C PHE A 62 -14.03 -13.51 0.60
N TYR A 63 -13.04 -14.14 1.22
CA TYR A 63 -13.20 -15.22 2.19
C TYR A 63 -12.28 -14.94 3.37
N ASN A 64 -12.85 -14.83 4.57
CA ASN A 64 -12.10 -14.53 5.82
C ASN A 64 -11.16 -13.31 5.73
N GLY A 65 -11.60 -12.25 5.02
CA GLY A 65 -10.81 -11.02 4.85
C GLY A 65 -9.78 -11.07 3.73
N GLU A 66 -9.55 -12.23 3.11
CA GLU A 66 -8.69 -12.38 1.95
C GLU A 66 -9.51 -12.30 0.65
N ARG A 67 -8.93 -11.72 -0.39
CA ARG A 67 -9.55 -11.69 -1.72
C ARG A 67 -9.39 -13.04 -2.40
N ILE A 68 -10.49 -13.63 -2.84
CA ILE A 68 -10.44 -14.77 -3.75
C ILE A 68 -9.94 -14.23 -5.10
N THR A 69 -8.73 -14.64 -5.49
CA THR A 69 -8.07 -14.18 -6.72
C THR A 69 -7.76 -15.41 -7.56
N GLY A 70 -8.49 -15.57 -8.66
CA GLY A 70 -8.21 -16.61 -9.64
C GLY A 70 -7.07 -16.22 -10.57
N LYS A 71 -6.78 -17.12 -11.51
CA LYS A 71 -5.71 -16.91 -12.50
C LYS A 71 -6.01 -15.73 -13.42
N ALA A 72 -7.28 -15.52 -13.78
CA ALA A 72 -7.69 -14.46 -14.68
C ALA A 72 -7.55 -13.07 -14.03
N GLU A 73 -7.75 -12.96 -12.72
CA GLU A 73 -7.64 -11.70 -11.98
C GLU A 73 -6.19 -11.38 -11.59
N MET A 74 -5.31 -12.39 -11.48
CA MET A 74 -3.96 -12.23 -10.95
C MET A 74 -3.14 -11.19 -11.72
N GLU A 75 -3.17 -11.21 -13.06
CA GLU A 75 -2.42 -10.26 -13.89
C GLU A 75 -2.85 -8.81 -13.61
N MET A 76 -4.15 -8.59 -13.45
CA MET A 76 -4.70 -7.28 -13.09
C MET A 76 -4.27 -6.86 -11.68
N VAL A 77 -4.36 -7.76 -10.70
CA VAL A 77 -3.94 -7.49 -9.32
C VAL A 77 -2.46 -7.09 -9.30
N THR A 78 -1.60 -7.83 -9.99
CA THR A 78 -0.16 -7.55 -10.07
C THR A 78 0.12 -6.22 -10.77
N ALA A 79 -0.54 -5.94 -11.90
CA ALA A 79 -0.35 -4.68 -12.62
C ALA A 79 -0.79 -3.47 -11.79
N VAL A 80 -1.92 -3.58 -11.08
CA VAL A 80 -2.43 -2.49 -10.24
C VAL A 80 -1.56 -2.28 -9.01
N ILE A 81 -1.17 -3.35 -8.31
CA ILE A 81 -0.36 -3.21 -7.08
C ILE A 81 1.08 -2.83 -7.43
N GLY A 82 1.76 -3.60 -8.28
CA GLY A 82 3.19 -3.38 -8.56
C GLY A 82 3.48 -2.25 -9.56
N GLY A 83 2.54 -1.99 -10.47
CA GLY A 83 2.67 -0.95 -11.49
C GLY A 83 2.07 0.37 -11.02
N LEU A 84 0.73 0.47 -11.01
CA LEU A 84 0.04 1.73 -10.77
C LEU A 84 0.25 2.24 -9.34
N MET A 85 -0.17 1.45 -8.34
CA MET A 85 -0.18 1.88 -6.94
C MET A 85 1.22 2.16 -6.38
N ASN A 86 2.22 1.38 -6.77
CA ASN A 86 3.60 1.54 -6.28
C ASN A 86 4.31 2.79 -6.85
N LYS A 87 3.69 3.49 -7.81
CA LYS A 87 4.25 4.68 -8.46
C LYS A 87 3.52 5.98 -8.08
N GLU A 88 2.43 5.88 -7.32
CA GLU A 88 1.74 7.01 -6.68
C GLU A 88 2.42 7.33 -5.34
#